data_AF-A0AAV6J8T2-F1
#
_entry.id   AF-A0AAV6J8T2-F1
#
_cell.length_a   1.000
_cell.length_b   1.000
_cell.length_c   1.000
_cell.angle_alpha   90.00
_cell.angle_beta   90.00
_cell.angle_gamma   90.00
#
_symmetry.space_group_name_H-M   'P 1'
#
loop_
_entity.id
_entity.type
_entity.pdbx_description
1 polymer ?
#
loop_
_entity_poly.entity_id
_entity_poly.type
_entity_poly.pdbx_seq_one_letter_code
_entity_poly.pdbx_strand_id
1 'polypeptide(L)'
;MAFGSMICCGKGFDRKEKGKKQPTWRVFSLKELHAATNNFNYDNKLGEGAFGSVYWGQLWDGSQIAVKRLKVLSNNAEMEFSVEVEILARVRHKNLLSLRGYCAEGQERLIVYDYMPNLSLLSHLHGHHSAECLLDWNRRMNIAIGSAEGIA
;
A
#
# COMPACT_ATOMS: atom_id res chain seq x y z
N MET A 1 -62.25 23.07 22.98
CA MET A 1 -61.00 23.42 23.67
C MET A 1 -60.42 22.16 24.30
N ALA A 2 -59.12 21.94 24.04
CA ALA A 2 -58.15 20.98 24.57
C ALA A 2 -58.61 19.63 25.20
N PHE A 3 -58.23 18.55 24.51
CA PHE A 3 -58.01 17.20 25.06
C PHE A 3 -56.52 17.02 25.43
N GLY A 4 -56.25 16.27 26.49
CA GLY A 4 -55.29 15.16 26.39
C GLY A 4 -53.91 15.31 27.02
N SER A 5 -53.82 14.81 28.26
CA SER A 5 -52.67 14.36 29.05
C SER A 5 -51.49 13.67 28.32
N MET A 6 -50.28 14.01 28.78
CA MET A 6 -49.14 13.14 29.16
C MET A 6 -48.89 11.86 28.34
N ILE A 7 -47.85 11.86 27.48
CA ILE A 7 -47.18 10.63 27.01
C ILE A 7 -45.66 10.81 27.03
N CYS A 8 -45.01 9.80 27.61
CA CYS A 8 -43.62 9.69 28.01
C CYS A 8 -42.58 9.73 26.88
N CYS A 9 -41.38 10.17 27.26
CA CYS A 9 -40.11 10.09 26.54
C CYS A 9 -39.82 8.70 25.95
N GLY A 10 -39.93 8.57 24.63
CA GLY A 10 -39.22 7.54 23.86
C GLY A 10 -37.91 8.11 23.32
N LYS A 11 -36.78 7.84 23.98
CA LYS A 11 -35.46 8.05 23.38
C LYS A 11 -35.25 6.99 22.31
N GLY A 12 -35.53 7.34 21.06
CA GLY A 12 -35.02 6.60 19.89
C GLY A 12 -33.51 6.72 19.88
N PHE A 13 -32.82 5.65 20.23
CA PHE A 13 -31.37 5.54 20.09
C PHE A 13 -31.09 5.34 18.60
N ASP A 14 -30.90 6.45 17.86
CA ASP A 14 -30.41 6.41 16.49
C ASP A 14 -29.02 5.76 16.49
N ARG A 15 -28.99 4.44 16.30
CA ARG A 15 -27.78 3.72 15.93
C ARG A 15 -27.39 4.23 14.55
N LYS A 16 -26.52 5.23 14.52
CA LYS A 16 -25.72 5.55 13.32
C LYS A 16 -25.08 4.25 12.86
N GLU A 17 -25.62 3.67 11.79
CA GLU A 17 -24.94 2.64 11.03
C GLU A 17 -23.58 3.19 10.62
N LYS A 18 -22.53 2.69 11.27
CA LYS A 18 -21.16 2.92 10.80
C LYS A 18 -21.06 2.23 9.45
N GLY A 19 -21.22 3.01 8.38
CA GLY A 19 -21.00 2.56 7.01
C GLY A 19 -19.70 1.79 6.94
N LYS A 20 -19.76 0.55 6.46
CA LYS A 20 -18.58 -0.30 6.25
C LYS A 20 -17.63 0.48 5.33
N LYS A 21 -16.47 0.91 5.85
CA LYS A 21 -15.43 1.56 5.03
C LYS A 21 -15.02 0.58 3.94
N GLN A 22 -15.27 0.94 2.69
CA GLN A 22 -14.89 0.17 1.50
C GLN A 22 -13.37 -0.15 1.53
N PRO A 23 -12.93 -1.24 0.87
CA PRO A 23 -11.51 -1.45 0.63
C PRO A 23 -10.95 -0.23 -0.14
N THR A 24 -9.82 0.33 0.28
CA THR A 24 -9.21 1.55 -0.29
C THR A 24 -8.25 1.24 -1.43
N TRP A 25 -8.36 0.05 -2.02
CA TRP A 25 -7.55 -0.37 -3.15
C TRP A 25 -8.41 -0.41 -4.41
N ARG A 26 -7.80 -0.17 -5.57
CA ARG A 26 -8.49 -0.22 -6.87
C ARG A 26 -7.73 -1.02 -7.92
N VAL A 27 -8.42 -1.35 -9.00
CA VAL A 27 -7.78 -1.90 -10.19
C VAL A 27 -7.28 -0.73 -11.05
N PHE A 28 -5.99 -0.76 -11.38
CA PHE A 28 -5.35 0.18 -12.29
C PHE A 28 -5.32 -0.41 -13.69
N SER A 29 -5.44 0.46 -14.70
CA SER A 29 -5.16 0.03 -16.06
C SER A 29 -3.66 0.02 -16.34
N LEU A 30 -3.20 -0.85 -17.24
CA LEU A 30 -1.79 -0.87 -17.64
C LEU A 30 -1.37 0.46 -18.27
N LYS A 31 -2.28 1.07 -19.06
CA LYS A 31 -2.08 2.40 -19.65
C LYS A 31 -1.85 3.48 -18.60
N GLU A 32 -2.60 3.45 -17.50
CA GLU A 32 -2.43 4.39 -16.39
C GLU A 32 -1.07 4.23 -15.72
N LEU A 33 -0.65 2.98 -15.46
CA LEU A 33 0.66 2.72 -14.83
C LEU A 33 1.83 3.02 -15.76
N HIS A 34 1.67 2.83 -17.08
CA HIS A 34 2.63 3.31 -18.07
C HIS A 34 2.78 4.83 -18.00
N ALA A 35 1.68 5.59 -18.00
CA ALA A 35 1.75 7.04 -17.89
C ALA A 35 2.40 7.48 -16.58
N ALA A 36 2.02 6.86 -15.46
CA ALA A 36 2.53 7.22 -14.13
C ALA A 36 4.03 6.95 -13.95
N THR A 37 4.56 5.91 -14.60
CA THR A 37 5.97 5.48 -14.47
C THR A 37 6.86 5.94 -15.63
N ASN A 38 6.35 6.79 -16.53
CA ASN A 38 7.01 7.15 -17.78
C ASN A 38 7.45 5.92 -18.60
N ASN A 39 6.51 5.01 -18.84
CA ASN A 39 6.71 3.72 -19.50
C ASN A 39 7.73 2.80 -18.80
N PHE A 40 7.68 2.72 -17.47
CA PHE A 40 8.65 1.97 -16.66
C PHE A 40 10.10 2.38 -16.96
N ASN A 41 10.34 3.69 -17.07
CA ASN A 41 11.67 4.24 -17.34
C ASN A 41 12.68 3.74 -16.29
N TYR A 42 13.88 3.42 -16.73
CA TYR A 42 14.98 2.99 -15.86
C TYR A 42 15.32 4.05 -14.79
N ASP A 43 15.20 5.34 -15.10
CA ASP A 43 15.45 6.44 -14.16
C ASP A 43 14.45 6.44 -12.98
N ASN A 44 13.27 5.84 -13.18
CA ASN A 44 12.27 5.68 -12.14
C ASN A 44 12.43 4.37 -11.35
N LYS A 45 13.44 3.54 -11.65
CA LYS A 45 13.60 2.23 -11.01
C LYS A 45 14.10 2.38 -9.57
N LEU A 46 13.29 1.96 -8.62
CA LEU A 46 13.60 1.96 -7.18
C LEU A 46 14.39 0.73 -6.75
N GLY A 47 14.23 -0.40 -7.46
CA GLY A 47 14.96 -1.62 -7.16
C GLY A 47 14.58 -2.79 -8.07
N GLU A 48 15.38 -3.86 -8.00
CA GLU A 48 15.11 -5.14 -8.67
C GLU A 48 15.54 -6.30 -7.77
N GLY A 49 14.80 -7.40 -7.84
CA GLY A 49 15.18 -8.65 -7.21
C GLY A 49 14.58 -9.87 -7.92
N ALA A 50 14.50 -10.97 -7.18
CA ALA A 50 13.92 -12.23 -7.66
C ALA A 50 12.46 -12.07 -8.09
N PHE A 51 11.70 -11.26 -7.36
CA PHE A 51 10.26 -11.05 -7.57
C PHE A 51 9.93 -10.00 -8.64
N GLY A 52 10.94 -9.43 -9.31
CA GLY A 52 10.75 -8.43 -10.34
C GLY A 52 11.34 -7.06 -10.01
N SER A 53 10.80 -6.02 -10.65
CA SER A 53 11.31 -4.65 -10.56
C SER A 53 10.29 -3.73 -9.93
N VAL A 54 10.75 -2.75 -9.16
CA VAL A 54 9.92 -1.72 -8.55
C VAL A 54 10.25 -0.39 -9.18
N TYR A 55 9.23 0.34 -9.61
CA TYR A 55 9.35 1.65 -10.22
C TYR A 55 8.60 2.70 -9.40
N TRP A 56 9.17 3.88 -9.28
CA TRP A 56 8.48 5.07 -8.85
C TRP A 56 7.52 5.55 -9.95
N GLY A 57 6.41 6.14 -9.55
CA GLY A 57 5.53 6.84 -10.47
C GLY A 57 4.71 7.90 -9.76
N GLN A 58 4.08 8.75 -10.55
CA GLN A 58 3.15 9.76 -10.07
C GLN A 58 1.81 9.63 -10.82
N LEU A 59 0.73 9.47 -10.06
CA LEU A 59 -0.62 9.46 -10.61
C LEU A 59 -1.05 10.87 -11.03
N TRP A 60 -2.12 10.95 -11.83
CA TRP A 60 -2.67 12.23 -12.31
C TRP A 60 -3.11 13.18 -11.19
N ASP A 61 -3.45 12.64 -10.02
CA ASP A 61 -3.83 13.39 -8.82
C ASP A 61 -2.62 13.89 -8.01
N GLY A 62 -1.40 13.63 -8.49
CA GLY A 62 -0.15 13.99 -7.84
C GLY A 62 0.36 12.96 -6.82
N SER A 63 -0.42 11.92 -6.51
CA SER A 63 -0.01 10.87 -5.57
C SER A 63 1.21 10.11 -6.08
N GLN A 64 2.23 9.99 -5.25
CA GLN A 64 3.42 9.21 -5.55
C GLN A 64 3.22 7.75 -5.19
N ILE A 65 3.58 6.85 -6.09
CA ILE A 65 3.37 5.41 -5.97
C ILE A 65 4.65 4.62 -6.23
N ALA A 66 4.70 3.42 -5.67
CA ALA A 66 5.67 2.40 -6.04
C ALA A 66 4.94 1.26 -6.76
N VAL A 67 5.35 0.96 -7.99
CA VAL A 67 4.77 -0.06 -8.86
C VAL A 67 5.73 -1.24 -8.96
N LYS A 68 5.40 -2.34 -8.28
CA LYS A 68 6.12 -3.61 -8.36
C LYS A 68 5.59 -4.39 -9.55
N ARG A 69 6.41 -4.52 -10.60
CA ARG A 69 6.14 -5.31 -11.80
C ARG A 69 6.78 -6.69 -11.65
N LEU A 70 5.95 -7.72 -11.54
CA LEU A 70 6.43 -9.09 -11.34
C LEU A 70 7.04 -9.67 -12.63
N LYS A 71 8.03 -10.55 -12.49
CA LYS A 71 8.67 -11.24 -13.63
C LYS A 71 7.74 -12.34 -14.14
N VAL A 72 7.32 -12.24 -15.40
CA VAL A 72 6.43 -13.22 -16.09
C VAL A 72 7.02 -14.65 -16.13
N LEU A 73 8.34 -14.79 -16.02
CA LEU A 73 9.05 -16.06 -16.21
C LEU A 73 9.09 -17.00 -15.00
N SER A 74 8.59 -16.62 -13.83
CA SER A 74 8.53 -17.56 -12.69
C SER A 74 7.24 -18.38 -12.79
N ASN A 75 7.36 -19.71 -12.67
CA ASN A 75 6.20 -20.62 -12.58
C ASN A 75 5.23 -20.25 -11.43
N ASN A 76 5.67 -19.38 -10.51
CA ASN A 76 4.94 -18.93 -9.33
C ASN A 76 4.45 -17.48 -9.41
N ALA A 77 4.67 -16.72 -10.50
CA ALA A 77 4.32 -15.29 -10.57
C ALA A 77 2.84 -15.02 -10.28
N GLU A 78 1.94 -15.86 -10.81
CA GLU A 78 0.50 -15.75 -10.56
C GLU A 78 0.14 -16.06 -9.10
N MET A 79 0.83 -17.03 -8.50
CA MET A 79 0.64 -17.39 -7.09
C MET A 79 1.13 -16.28 -6.18
N GLU A 80 2.34 -15.76 -6.42
CA GLU A 80 2.91 -14.62 -5.68
C GLU A 80 2.01 -13.40 -5.78
N PHE A 81 1.53 -13.09 -6.98
CA PHE A 81 0.57 -12.01 -7.21
C PHE A 81 -0.72 -12.20 -6.41
N SER A 82 -1.35 -13.37 -6.53
CA SER A 82 -2.61 -13.67 -5.88
C SER A 82 -2.49 -13.59 -4.36
N VAL A 83 -1.42 -14.17 -3.80
CA VAL A 83 -1.13 -14.15 -2.36
C VAL A 83 -0.93 -12.73 -1.87
N GLU A 84 -0.09 -11.94 -2.55
CA GLU A 84 0.23 -10.56 -2.13
C GLU A 84 -1.03 -9.67 -2.20
N VAL A 85 -1.83 -9.78 -3.27
CA VAL A 85 -3.10 -9.05 -3.39
C VAL A 85 -4.13 -9.52 -2.36
N GLU A 86 -4.31 -10.82 -2.15
CA GLU A 86 -5.31 -11.35 -1.20
C GLU A 86 -5.00 -10.93 0.24
N ILE A 87 -3.73 -11.07 0.65
CA ILE A 87 -3.30 -10.73 2.01
C ILE A 87 -3.39 -9.22 2.23
N LEU A 88 -2.78 -8.43 1.34
CA LEU A 88 -2.67 -6.98 1.56
C LEU A 88 -3.97 -6.23 1.27
N ALA A 89 -4.91 -6.84 0.54
CA ALA A 89 -6.27 -6.32 0.43
C ALA A 89 -7.03 -6.34 1.78
N ARG A 90 -6.68 -7.27 2.68
CA ARG A 90 -7.44 -7.56 3.91
C ARG A 90 -6.77 -7.02 5.17
N VAL A 91 -5.46 -6.80 5.15
CA VAL A 91 -4.70 -6.34 6.30
C VAL A 91 -4.39 -4.85 6.19
N ARG A 92 -4.63 -4.10 7.26
CA ARG A 92 -4.19 -2.71 7.39
C ARG A 92 -3.56 -2.50 8.76
N HIS A 93 -2.32 -2.07 8.76
CA HIS A 93 -1.58 -1.75 9.96
C HIS A 93 -0.65 -0.57 9.71
N LYS A 94 -0.41 0.28 10.71
CA LYS A 94 0.47 1.46 10.61
C LYS A 94 1.91 1.10 10.22
N ASN A 95 2.35 -0.13 10.49
CA ASN A 95 3.69 -0.64 10.17
C ASN A 95 3.71 -1.63 9.00
N LEU A 96 2.60 -1.77 8.26
CA LEU A 96 2.56 -2.55 7.02
C LEU A 96 2.37 -1.60 5.84
N LEU A 97 3.09 -1.88 4.76
CA LEU A 97 2.97 -1.10 3.53
C LEU A 97 1.54 -1.23 2.99
N SER A 98 0.88 -0.09 2.76
CA SER A 98 -0.52 -0.08 2.35
C SER A 98 -0.64 -0.33 0.85
N LEU A 99 -1.42 -1.36 0.50
CA LEU A 99 -1.79 -1.64 -0.88
C LEU A 99 -2.73 -0.54 -1.39
N ARG A 100 -2.34 0.12 -2.48
CA ARG A 100 -3.18 1.09 -3.19
C ARG A 100 -3.96 0.44 -4.32
N GLY A 101 -3.45 -0.65 -4.87
CA GLY A 101 -4.16 -1.44 -5.87
C GLY A 101 -3.26 -2.36 -6.67
N TYR A 102 -3.79 -2.86 -7.78
CA TYR A 102 -3.07 -3.77 -8.67
C TYR A 102 -3.50 -3.58 -10.13
N CYS A 103 -2.72 -4.13 -11.06
CA CYS A 103 -3.06 -4.27 -12.47
C CYS A 103 -2.80 -5.72 -12.91
N ALA A 104 -3.79 -6.31 -13.57
CA ALA A 104 -3.73 -7.65 -14.14
C ALA A 104 -4.28 -7.60 -15.58
N GLU A 105 -3.44 -7.21 -16.53
CA GLU A 105 -3.79 -7.09 -17.95
C GLU A 105 -2.85 -7.95 -18.80
N GLY A 106 -3.41 -8.92 -19.53
CA GLY A 106 -2.62 -9.88 -20.29
C GLY A 106 -1.63 -10.65 -19.39
N GLN A 107 -0.34 -10.58 -19.72
CA GLN A 107 0.74 -11.19 -18.95
C GLN A 107 1.29 -10.27 -17.85
N GLU A 108 0.81 -9.04 -17.75
CA GLU A 108 1.28 -8.09 -16.74
C GLU A 108 0.63 -8.36 -15.39
N ARG A 109 1.46 -8.42 -14.35
CA ARG A 109 1.06 -8.49 -12.95
C ARG A 109 1.81 -7.39 -12.21
N LEU A 110 1.08 -6.33 -11.85
CA LEU A 110 1.64 -5.19 -11.13
C LEU A 110 0.90 -4.95 -9.82
N ILE A 111 1.67 -4.63 -8.80
CA ILE A 111 1.17 -4.30 -7.46
C ILE A 111 1.58 -2.87 -7.15
N VAL A 112 0.62 -2.08 -6.68
CA VAL A 112 0.76 -0.62 -6.49
C VAL A 112 0.67 -0.29 -5.01
N TYR A 113 1.72 0.35 -4.51
CA TYR A 113 1.85 0.82 -3.14
C TYR A 113 1.95 2.35 -3.10
N ASP A 114 1.66 2.93 -1.94
CA ASP A 114 2.10 4.31 -1.68
C ASP A 114 3.64 4.38 -1.66
N TYR A 115 4.21 5.44 -2.24
CA TYR A 115 5.66 5.61 -2.26
C TYR A 115 6.21 5.94 -0.86
N MET A 116 7.32 5.29 -0.49
CA MET A 116 8.04 5.53 0.76
C MET A 116 9.32 6.32 0.50
N PRO A 117 9.40 7.60 0.91
CA PRO A 117 10.51 8.49 0.54
C PRO A 117 11.85 8.10 1.16
N ASN A 118 11.84 7.40 2.29
CA ASN A 118 13.05 6.97 2.98
C ASN A 118 13.62 5.65 2.43
N LEU A 119 13.10 5.13 1.32
CA LEU A 119 13.56 3.87 0.69
C LEU A 119 13.56 2.68 1.67
N SER A 120 14.32 1.63 1.34
CA SER A 120 14.38 0.40 2.12
C SER A 120 15.35 0.51 3.30
N LEU A 121 15.07 -0.22 4.39
CA LEU A 121 16.02 -0.33 5.51
C LEU A 121 17.38 -0.89 5.06
N LEU A 122 17.40 -1.80 4.08
CA LEU A 122 18.62 -2.33 3.47
C LEU A 122 19.48 -1.21 2.89
N SER A 123 18.86 -0.22 2.22
CA SER A 123 19.56 0.94 1.66
C SER A 123 20.25 1.79 2.73
N HIS A 124 19.67 1.87 3.92
CA HIS A 124 20.23 2.62 5.07
C HIS A 124 21.25 1.82 5.87
N LEU A 125 21.15 0.49 5.92
CA LEU A 125 22.09 -0.33 6.67
C LEU A 125 23.31 -0.74 5.84
N HIS A 126 23.12 -0.98 4.55
CA HIS A 126 24.12 -1.60 3.67
C HIS A 126 24.23 -0.95 2.29
N GLY A 127 23.40 0.04 1.97
CA GLY A 127 23.42 0.75 0.68
C GLY A 127 24.10 2.11 0.74
N HIS A 128 23.82 2.94 -0.26
CA HIS A 128 24.41 4.28 -0.42
C HIS A 128 24.19 5.20 0.79
N HIS A 129 23.07 5.05 1.52
CA HIS A 129 22.77 5.86 2.70
C HIS A 129 23.44 5.35 3.99
N SER A 130 24.14 4.22 3.96
CA SER A 130 24.81 3.68 5.15
C SER A 130 25.93 4.59 5.68
N ALA A 131 26.61 5.30 4.78
CA ALA A 131 27.68 6.25 5.14
C ALA A 131 27.14 7.56 5.75
N GLU A 132 25.87 7.90 5.52
CA GLU A 132 25.25 9.14 6.01
C GLU A 132 24.85 9.06 7.50
N CYS A 133 25.02 7.89 8.14
CA CYS A 133 24.75 7.65 9.57
C CYS A 133 23.35 8.09 10.04
N LEU A 134 22.33 8.00 9.17
CA LEU A 134 20.97 8.51 9.44
C LEU A 134 20.15 7.68 10.44
N LEU A 135 20.63 6.50 10.83
CA LEU A 135 19.96 5.58 11.73
C LEU A 135 20.74 5.46 13.05
N ASP A 136 20.53 6.43 13.94
CA ASP A 136 20.96 6.33 15.33
C ASP A 136 20.25 5.19 16.07
N TRP A 137 20.70 4.88 17.29
CA TRP A 137 20.15 3.77 18.06
C TRP A 137 18.64 3.90 18.30
N ASN A 138 18.17 5.11 18.61
CA ASN A 138 16.75 5.36 18.86
C ASN A 138 15.90 5.07 17.62
N ARG A 139 16.32 5.51 16.44
CA ARG A 139 15.66 5.21 15.16
C ARG A 139 15.66 3.71 14.88
N ARG A 140 16.78 3.02 15.10
CA ARG A 140 16.87 1.56 14.92
C ARG A 140 15.88 0.82 15.83
N MET A 141 15.80 1.21 17.10
CA MET A 141 14.86 0.62 18.04
C MET A 141 13.40 0.88 17.65
N ASN A 142 13.07 2.08 17.18
CA ASN A 142 11.73 2.39 16.67
C ASN A 142 11.37 1.54 15.44
N ILE A 143 12.33 1.31 14.53
CA ILE A 143 12.13 0.44 13.37
C ILE A 143 11.90 -1.01 13.83
N ALA A 144 12.74 -1.53 14.72
CA ALA A 144 12.63 -2.89 15.23
C ALA A 144 11.28 -3.13 15.93
N ILE A 145 10.86 -2.22 16.81
CA ILE A 145 9.56 -2.28 17.51
C ILE A 145 8.42 -2.19 16.49
N GLY A 146 8.46 -1.23 15.56
CA GLY A 146 7.43 -1.06 14.54
C GLY A 146 7.30 -2.29 13.63
N SER A 147 8.41 -2.91 13.24
CA SER A 147 8.40 -4.17 12.48
C SER A 147 7.78 -5.31 13.28
N ALA A 148 8.11 -5.43 14.58
CA ALA A 148 7.51 -6.45 15.45
C ALA A 148 6.00 -6.23 15.62
N GLU A 149 5.56 -4.99 15.85
CA GLU A 149 4.14 -4.62 15.92
C GLU A 149 3.38 -4.89 14.62
N GLY A 150 4.05 -4.80 13.46
CA GLY A 150 3.43 -5.09 12.17
C GLY A 150 3.22 -6.58 11.88
N ILE A 151 3.98 -7.46 12.54
CA ILE A 151 3.97 -8.91 12.30
C ILE A 151 3.17 -9.65 13.38
N ALA A 152 3.15 -9.15 14.62
CA ALA A 152 2.46 -9.75 15.77
C ALA A 152 0.92 -9.73 15.63
#